data_AF-A0A7X2TF09-F1
#
_entry.id   AF-A0A7X2TF09-F1
#
_cell.length_a   1.000
_cell.length_b   1.000
_cell.length_c   1.000
_cell.angle_alpha   90.00
_cell.angle_beta   90.00
_cell.angle_gamma   90.00
#
_symmetry.space_group_name_H-M   'P 1'
#
loop_
_entity.id
_entity.type
_entity.pdbx_description
1 polymer ?
#
loop_
_entity_poly.entity_id
_entity_poly.type
_entity_poly.pdbx_seq_one_letter_code
_entity_poly.pdbx_strand_id
1 'polypeptide(L)'
;MDQATLDKLRKLHLKSMAASYETQDSVPGIMDMTFDERLSFLVDAELDSRDNRRLNRRIKEAHFPDSNAVIEGIKYYPDRHLNRTQITSLATNQYIHKPRNVLVTGAT
;
A
#
# COMPACT_ATOMS: atom_id res chain seq x y z
N MET A 1 22.82 -15.10 12.18
CA MET A 1 21.98 -13.97 12.63
C MET A 1 22.08 -13.79 14.14
N ASP A 2 22.17 -12.55 14.62
CA ASP A 2 22.24 -12.25 16.05
C ASP A 2 20.84 -12.25 16.68
N GLN A 3 20.55 -13.26 17.50
CA GLN A 3 19.27 -13.40 18.19
C GLN A 3 18.96 -12.20 19.10
N ALA A 4 19.98 -11.59 19.70
CA ALA A 4 19.79 -10.42 20.56
C ALA A 4 19.30 -9.20 19.75
N THR A 5 19.74 -9.06 18.50
CA THR A 5 19.28 -8.01 17.59
C THR A 5 17.82 -8.23 17.18
N LEU A 6 17.41 -9.47 16.88
CA LEU A 6 16.01 -9.78 16.58
C LEU A 6 15.06 -9.46 17.74
N ASP A 7 15.44 -9.81 18.96
CA ASP A 7 14.64 -9.53 20.15
C ASP A 7 14.51 -8.02 20.40
N LYS A 8 15.59 -7.26 20.15
CA LYS A 8 15.54 -5.78 20.21
C LYS A 8 14.61 -5.19 19.16
N LEU A 9 14.66 -5.65 17.90
CA LEU A 9 13.77 -5.19 16.83
C LEU A 9 12.30 -5.45 17.18
N ARG A 10 11.98 -6.64 17.70
CA ARG A 10 10.63 -7.00 18.16
C ARG A 10 10.16 -6.10 19.32
N LYS A 11 11.03 -5.82 20.29
CA LYS A 11 10.75 -4.88 21.41
C LYS A 11 10.51 -3.44 20.95
N LEU A 12 11.16 -3.01 19.88
CA LEU A 12 10.96 -1.69 19.25
C LEU A 12 9.74 -1.64 18.32
N HIS A 13 8.95 -2.71 18.25
CA HIS A 13 7.81 -2.84 17.33
C HIS A 13 8.18 -2.72 15.84
N LEU A 14 9.42 -3.10 15.47
CA LEU A 14 9.93 -3.16 14.09
C LEU A 14 9.73 -4.57 13.53
N LYS A 15 8.47 -5.00 13.45
CA LYS A 15 8.10 -6.41 13.16
C LYS A 15 8.50 -6.84 11.75
N SER A 16 8.27 -6.00 10.75
CA SER A 16 8.59 -6.31 9.36
C SER A 16 10.09 -6.21 9.13
N MET A 17 10.77 -5.25 9.77
CA MET A 17 12.23 -5.21 9.78
C MET A 17 12.84 -6.51 10.36
N ALA A 18 12.30 -7.00 11.48
CA ALA A 18 12.77 -8.23 12.11
C ALA A 18 12.55 -9.45 11.20
N ALA A 19 11.38 -9.57 10.58
CA ALA A 19 11.09 -10.64 9.63
C ALA A 19 12.02 -10.59 8.41
N SER A 20 12.21 -9.40 7.82
CA SER A 20 13.12 -9.22 6.70
C SER A 20 14.57 -9.54 7.08
N TYR A 21 15.00 -9.19 8.29
CA TYR A 21 16.33 -9.53 8.81
C TYR A 21 16.52 -11.05 9.01
N GLU A 22 15.49 -11.78 9.47
CA GLU A 22 15.54 -13.26 9.54
C GLU A 22 15.69 -13.91 8.16
N THR A 23 15.00 -13.37 7.15
CA THR A 23 15.02 -13.92 5.79
C THR A 23 16.11 -13.34 4.90
N GLN A 24 16.90 -12.39 5.38
CA GLN A 24 17.85 -11.62 4.58
C GLN A 24 18.89 -12.50 3.89
N ASP A 25 19.39 -13.53 4.57
CA ASP A 25 20.37 -14.49 4.02
C ASP A 25 19.80 -15.34 2.86
N SER A 26 18.48 -15.41 2.72
CA SER A 26 17.81 -16.12 1.63
C SER A 26 17.56 -15.24 0.40
N VAL A 27 17.83 -13.93 0.49
CA VAL A 27 17.64 -12.99 -0.61
C VAL A 27 18.78 -13.17 -1.63
N PRO A 28 18.49 -13.47 -2.90
CA PRO A 28 19.51 -13.53 -3.94
C PRO A 28 20.26 -12.21 -4.09
N GLY A 29 21.59 -12.24 -4.21
CA GLY A 29 22.42 -11.04 -4.38
C GLY A 29 22.66 -10.23 -3.10
N ILE A 30 22.22 -10.72 -1.92
CA ILE A 30 22.40 -10.00 -0.65
C ILE A 30 23.88 -9.81 -0.25
N MET A 31 24.74 -10.72 -0.71
CA MET A 31 26.20 -10.67 -0.50
C MET A 31 26.86 -9.61 -1.38
N ASP A 32 26.26 -9.28 -2.52
CA ASP A 32 26.76 -8.24 -3.44
C ASP A 32 26.34 -6.84 -2.98
N MET A 33 25.35 -6.74 -2.09
CA MET A 33 24.92 -5.48 -1.49
C MET A 33 25.92 -4.99 -0.44
N THR A 34 26.08 -3.67 -0.37
CA THR A 34 26.75 -3.00 0.73
C THR A 34 25.92 -3.09 2.03
N PHE A 35 26.54 -2.77 3.17
CA PHE A 35 25.80 -2.68 4.43
C PHE A 35 24.67 -1.65 4.35
N ASP A 36 24.91 -0.48 3.75
CA ASP A 36 23.94 0.59 3.68
C ASP A 36 22.73 0.23 2.81
N GLU A 37 22.93 -0.48 1.71
CA GLU A 37 21.85 -1.01 0.87
C GLU A 37 21.01 -2.05 1.63
N ARG A 38 21.69 -2.97 2.32
CA ARG A 38 21.02 -3.96 3.17
C ARG A 38 20.21 -3.31 4.28
N LEU A 39 20.75 -2.29 4.94
CA LEU A 39 20.06 -1.56 5.99
C LEU A 39 18.86 -0.78 5.43
N SER A 40 19.03 -0.12 4.28
CA SER A 40 17.95 0.60 3.60
C SER A 40 16.79 -0.34 3.29
N PHE A 41 17.07 -1.51 2.71
CA PHE A 41 16.05 -2.53 2.43
C PHE A 41 15.25 -2.96 3.67
N LEU A 42 15.93 -3.14 4.81
CA LEU A 42 15.27 -3.49 6.07
C LEU A 42 14.35 -2.36 6.58
N VAL A 43 14.81 -1.11 6.47
CA VAL A 43 14.05 0.07 6.87
C VAL A 43 12.83 0.27 5.98
N ASP A 44 13.01 0.14 4.66
CA ASP A 44 11.93 0.27 3.67
C ASP A 44 10.84 -0.78 3.91
N ALA A 45 11.21 -2.03 4.17
CA ALA A 45 10.26 -3.10 4.49
C ALA A 45 9.37 -2.78 5.71
N GLU A 46 9.92 -2.09 6.72
CA GLU A 46 9.13 -1.66 7.89
C GLU A 46 8.26 -0.43 7.59
N LEU A 47 8.77 0.54 6.83
CA LEU A 47 7.99 1.71 6.42
C LEU A 47 6.79 1.29 5.57
N ASP A 48 7.01 0.47 4.54
CA ASP A 48 5.95 -0.06 3.68
C ASP A 48 4.89 -0.82 4.49
N SER A 49 5.33 -1.64 5.44
CA SER A 49 4.43 -2.37 6.35
C SER A 49 3.58 -1.44 7.22
N ARG A 50 4.15 -0.32 7.69
CA ARG A 50 3.42 0.68 8.49
C ARG A 50 2.41 1.43 7.65
N ASP A 51 2.79 1.83 6.44
CA ASP A 51 1.90 2.52 5.51
C ASP A 51 0.74 1.62 5.07
N ASN A 52 1.03 0.36 4.77
CA ASN A 52 0.00 -0.65 4.47
C ASN A 52 -0.94 -0.88 5.65
N ARG A 53 -0.42 -1.00 6.88
CA ARG A 53 -1.26 -1.10 8.09
C ARG A 53 -2.15 0.13 8.28
N ARG A 54 -1.61 1.32 8.04
CA ARG A 54 -2.35 2.59 8.13
C ARG A 54 -3.45 2.67 7.06
N LEU A 55 -3.15 2.27 5.83
CA LEU A 55 -4.10 2.22 4.73
C LEU A 55 -5.24 1.23 5.03
N ASN A 56 -4.91 0.00 5.39
CA ASN A 56 -5.89 -1.03 5.72
C ASN A 56 -6.80 -0.63 6.89
N ARG A 57 -6.24 0.01 7.91
CA ARG A 57 -7.04 0.57 9.01
C ARG A 57 -8.04 1.62 8.51
N ARG A 58 -7.59 2.56 7.68
CA ARG A 58 -8.46 3.60 7.09
C ARG A 58 -9.57 3.02 6.22
N ILE A 59 -9.28 2.02 5.40
CA ILE A 59 -10.27 1.32 4.58
C ILE A 59 -11.34 0.68 5.48
N LYS A 60 -10.91 -0.01 6.54
CA LYS A 60 -11.83 -0.64 7.50
C LYS A 60 -12.69 0.38 8.25
N GLU A 61 -12.11 1.51 8.66
CA GLU A 61 -12.82 2.59 9.37
C GLU A 61 -13.79 3.36 8.47
N ALA A 62 -13.56 3.39 7.16
CA ALA A 62 -14.44 4.08 6.20
C ALA A 62 -15.76 3.33 5.94
N HIS A 63 -15.87 2.05 6.36
CA HIS A 63 -17.08 1.24 6.20
C HIS A 63 -17.64 1.24 4.77
N PHE A 64 -16.76 1.12 3.77
CA PHE A 64 -17.18 1.04 2.38
C PHE A 64 -18.08 -0.19 2.14
N PRO A 65 -19.17 -0.07 1.35
CA PRO A 65 -20.01 -1.20 0.99
C PRO A 65 -19.22 -2.33 0.30
N ASP A 66 -18.25 -1.96 -0.54
CA ASP A 66 -17.27 -2.88 -1.13
C ASP A 66 -15.86 -2.32 -0.90
N SER A 67 -15.13 -2.95 0.03
CA SER A 67 -13.77 -2.55 0.39
C SER A 67 -12.71 -3.03 -0.61
N ASN A 68 -13.07 -3.93 -1.53
CA ASN A 68 -12.18 -4.47 -2.55
C ASN A 68 -12.40 -3.84 -3.93
N ALA A 69 -13.22 -2.78 -3.99
CA ALA A 69 -13.51 -2.09 -5.24
C ALA A 69 -12.24 -1.45 -5.83
N VAL A 70 -11.99 -1.73 -7.11
CA VAL A 70 -10.84 -1.21 -7.88
C VAL A 70 -11.31 -0.69 -9.24
N ILE A 71 -10.55 0.24 -9.83
CA ILE A 71 -10.91 0.90 -11.09
C ILE A 71 -10.99 -0.10 -12.25
N GLU A 72 -10.12 -1.11 -12.25
CA GLU A 72 -10.06 -2.21 -13.21
C GLU A 72 -11.34 -3.07 -13.17
N GLY A 73 -12.04 -3.09 -12.04
CA GLY A 73 -13.29 -3.83 -11.85
C GLY A 73 -14.53 -3.13 -12.45
N ILE A 74 -14.39 -1.90 -12.97
CA ILE A 74 -15.51 -1.14 -13.50
C ILE A 74 -15.99 -1.77 -14.82
N LYS A 75 -17.23 -2.24 -14.82
CA LYS A 75 -17.91 -2.74 -16.01
C LYS A 75 -18.61 -1.61 -16.76
N TYR A 76 -18.17 -1.34 -18.00
CA TYR A 76 -18.67 -0.29 -18.89
C TYR A 76 -19.76 -0.82 -19.83
N TYR A 77 -20.85 -1.34 -19.27
CA TYR A 77 -22.00 -1.76 -20.07
C TYR A 77 -22.71 -0.55 -20.71
N PRO A 78 -23.26 -0.68 -21.94
CA PRO A 78 -23.87 0.46 -22.65
C PRO A 78 -25.03 1.13 -21.91
N ASP A 79 -25.81 0.35 -21.15
CA ASP A 79 -26.95 0.80 -20.34
C ASP A 79 -26.54 1.66 -19.12
N ARG A 80 -25.29 1.55 -18.66
CA ARG A 80 -24.76 2.35 -17.54
C ARG A 80 -24.34 3.76 -17.94
N HIS A 81 -24.20 4.03 -19.23
CA HIS A 81 -23.83 5.34 -19.77
C HIS A 81 -22.54 5.93 -19.14
N LEU A 82 -21.59 5.07 -18.74
CA LEU A 82 -20.33 5.50 -18.10
C LEU A 82 -19.30 5.94 -19.15
N ASN A 83 -18.80 7.17 -19.01
CA ASN A 83 -17.71 7.66 -19.84
C ASN A 83 -16.34 7.18 -19.30
N ARG A 84 -15.70 6.25 -20.03
CA ARG A 84 -14.40 5.68 -19.66
C ARG A 84 -13.31 6.73 -19.49
N THR A 85 -13.24 7.71 -20.39
CA THR A 85 -12.25 8.79 -20.33
C THR A 85 -12.42 9.64 -19.07
N GLN A 86 -13.66 9.92 -18.68
CA GLN A 86 -13.95 10.67 -17.46
C GLN A 86 -13.57 9.88 -16.21
N ILE A 87 -13.92 8.59 -16.13
CA ILE A 87 -13.55 7.74 -15.00
C ILE A 87 -12.03 7.63 -14.87
N THR A 88 -11.30 7.40 -15.96
CA THR A 88 -9.83 7.35 -15.94
C THR A 88 -9.24 8.69 -15.48
N SER A 89 -9.80 9.82 -15.90
CA SER A 89 -9.37 11.13 -15.42
C SER A 89 -9.60 11.30 -13.91
N LEU A 90 -10.76 10.89 -13.39
CA LEU A 90 -11.07 10.91 -11.96
C LEU A 90 -10.14 9.98 -11.17
N ALA A 91 -9.80 8.80 -11.69
CA ALA A 91 -8.89 7.86 -11.03
C ALA A 91 -7.50 8.44 -10.73
N THR A 92 -7.08 9.49 -11.44
CA THR A 92 -5.81 10.20 -11.16
C THR A 92 -5.84 11.04 -9.87
N ASN A 93 -7.02 11.24 -9.26
CA ASN A 93 -7.22 12.09 -8.09
C ASN A 93 -6.77 13.56 -8.26
N GLN A 94 -6.50 14.03 -9.48
CA GLN A 94 -6.11 15.42 -9.75
C GLN A 94 -7.16 16.44 -9.30
N TYR A 95 -8.43 16.04 -9.22
CA TYR A 95 -9.51 16.90 -8.73
C TYR A 95 -9.31 17.29 -7.25
N ILE A 96 -8.65 16.45 -6.44
CA ILE A 96 -8.32 16.76 -5.05
C ILE A 96 -7.28 17.88 -4.97
N HIS A 97 -6.25 17.83 -5.83
CA HIS A 97 -5.20 18.84 -5.89
C HIS A 97 -5.65 20.15 -6.55
N LYS A 98 -6.69 20.11 -7.40
CA LYS A 98 -7.24 21.26 -8.13
C LYS A 98 -8.51 21.85 -7.46
N PRO A 99 -8.65 21.68 -6.15
CA PRO A 99 -9.92 21.71 -5.38
C PRO A 99 -11.21 21.69 -6.22
N ARG A 100 -11.45 20.61 -6.97
CA ARG A 100 -12.67 20.42 -7.77
C ARG A 100 -13.60 19.41 -7.09
N ASN A 101 -14.88 19.78 -6.99
CA ASN A 101 -15.91 18.89 -6.45
C ASN A 101 -16.32 17.84 -7.48
N VAL A 102 -16.52 16.61 -7.01
CA VAL A 102 -17.06 15.50 -7.81
C VAL A 102 -18.41 15.13 -7.22
N LEU A 103 -19.48 15.28 -8.00
CA LEU A 103 -20.82 14.89 -7.61
C LEU A 103 -21.19 13.59 -8.33
N VAL A 104 -21.43 12.53 -7.55
CA VAL A 104 -21.94 11.25 -8.05
C VAL A 104 -23.45 11.23 -7.82
N THR A 105 -24.20 11.03 -8.90
CA THR A 105 -25.67 10.95 -8.86
C THR A 105 -26.12 9.66 -9.57
N GLY A 106 -27.20 9.06 -9.08
CA GLY A 106 -27.75 7.81 -9.62
C GLY A 106 -28.57 7.06 -8.58
N ALA A 107 -29.37 6.10 -9.03
CA ALA A 107 -30.07 5.18 -8.14
C ALA A 107 -29.06 4.21 -7.49
N THR A 108 -29.14 4.05 -6.17
CA THR A 108 -28.38 3.07 -5.37
C THR A 108 -29.06 1.72 -5.36
#